data_AF-A0A3B0RG08-F1
#
_entry.id   AF-A0A3B0RG08-F1
#
_cell.length_a   1.000
_cell.length_b   1.000
_cell.length_c   1.000
_cell.angle_alpha   90.00
_cell.angle_beta   90.00
_cell.angle_gamma   90.00
#
_symmetry.space_group_name_H-M   'P 1'
#
loop_
_entity.id
_entity.type
_entity.pdbx_description
1 polymer ?
#
loop_
_entity_poly.entity_id
_entity_poly.type
_entity_poly.pdbx_seq_one_letter_code
_entity_poly.pdbx_strand_id
1 'polypeptide(L)'
;MNIENKPEKMPEKMKVSTGPLPASRKIYVSGTMAPDIRVPMREIDLHPSAQEKPVRVYDTSGPYTDPDVEIDIYKGLPRLRDGWIKGRGDVEEYDGRDIKPEDNGNAMGKYLVEEFAVKHRPLKAKKGQNVTQMDYARRGIITPEMEYIAIRENMARVEAGDDYKKDEYAEDFGANIPDEITPEFVRKEVAEGRAIIPANINHPEAEPMIIGRNFLVKINANIGNSAVASSVAEEVEKMVWSTRWGGDTLMDLSTGRNIHNTREWIIRNSAVPIGTVPIYQALEKVNGIAEDLTWEVFRDTLIEQAEQGVDYFTIHAGVLLRYIPMTAKRVTGIVSRGGSIMAKWCLFHHQESFLYTHFEDICEIMKAYDVSFSLGDGLRPGSIADANDDAQFGELETLGELTKIAWKHNVQVMIEGPGHVSMNKIKINMDKQLKECHEAPFYTL
;
A
#
# COMPACT_ATOMS: atom_id res chain seq x y z
N MET A 1 -30.56 12.49 -1.90
CA MET A 1 -30.36 13.96 -1.75
C MET A 1 -29.59 14.42 -2.96
N ASN A 2 -30.15 15.33 -3.77
CA ASN A 2 -29.41 15.96 -4.87
C ASN A 2 -28.39 16.92 -4.27
N ILE A 3 -27.15 16.46 -4.14
CA ILE A 3 -26.01 17.30 -3.76
C ILE A 3 -25.62 18.07 -5.03
N GLU A 4 -25.73 19.40 -5.00
CA GLU A 4 -25.25 20.23 -6.10
C GLU A 4 -23.72 20.13 -6.18
N ASN A 5 -23.23 19.49 -7.25
CA ASN A 5 -21.80 19.28 -7.48
C ASN A 5 -21.09 20.61 -7.81
N LYS A 6 -19.95 20.86 -7.15
CA LYS A 6 -19.05 21.95 -7.54
C LYS A 6 -18.36 21.60 -8.87
N PRO A 7 -18.18 22.57 -9.79
CA PRO A 7 -17.38 22.36 -10.98
C PRO A 7 -15.93 22.05 -10.61
N GLU A 8 -15.36 21.03 -11.23
CA GLU A 8 -13.95 20.65 -11.11
C GLU A 8 -13.13 21.52 -12.06
N LYS A 9 -12.80 22.73 -11.62
CA LYS A 9 -11.91 23.61 -12.37
C LYS A 9 -10.50 23.42 -11.83
N MET A 10 -9.60 22.82 -12.62
CA MET A 10 -8.20 22.78 -12.24
C MET A 10 -7.67 24.22 -12.11
N PRO A 11 -6.98 24.57 -11.01
CA PRO A 11 -6.35 25.87 -10.88
C PRO A 11 -5.26 26.04 -11.95
N GLU A 12 -5.04 27.28 -12.44
CA GLU A 12 -4.03 27.58 -13.47
C GLU A 12 -2.61 27.17 -13.07
N LYS A 13 -2.33 27.03 -11.77
CA LYS A 13 -1.13 26.38 -11.21
C LYS A 13 -1.49 25.70 -9.89
N MET A 14 -1.48 24.37 -9.86
CA MET A 14 -1.44 23.65 -8.59
C MET A 14 -0.07 23.85 -7.93
N LYS A 15 -0.07 24.24 -6.65
CA LYS A 15 1.13 24.33 -5.83
C LYS A 15 1.00 23.33 -4.69
N VAL A 16 2.06 22.58 -4.48
CA VAL A 16 2.20 21.65 -3.35
C VAL A 16 3.31 22.12 -2.42
N SER A 17 3.29 21.64 -1.18
CA SER A 17 4.32 21.93 -0.18
C SER A 17 5.67 21.32 -0.57
N THR A 18 6.64 22.17 -0.91
CA THR A 18 8.01 21.76 -1.28
C THR A 18 9.07 22.43 -0.40
N GLY A 19 10.32 22.00 -0.59
CA GLY A 19 11.51 22.57 0.04
C GLY A 19 11.96 21.80 1.27
N PRO A 20 13.22 22.02 1.71
CA PRO A 20 13.83 21.27 2.80
C PRO A 20 13.00 21.28 4.09
N LEU A 21 13.07 20.20 4.85
CA LEU A 21 12.54 20.15 6.21
C LEU A 21 13.40 21.02 7.14
N PRO A 22 12.80 21.77 8.09
CA PRO A 22 13.54 22.68 8.96
C PRO A 22 14.72 22.02 9.65
N ALA A 23 15.88 22.69 9.64
CA ALA A 23 17.13 22.23 10.27
C ALA A 23 17.62 20.85 9.80
N SER A 24 17.23 20.41 8.60
CA SER A 24 17.73 19.18 8.00
C SER A 24 17.96 19.35 6.50
N ARG A 25 18.81 18.48 5.93
CA ARG A 25 19.05 18.40 4.48
C ARG A 25 18.75 17.00 3.98
N LYS A 26 18.25 16.90 2.74
CA LYS A 26 18.18 15.63 2.01
C LYS A 26 19.60 15.16 1.70
N ILE A 27 19.86 13.88 1.89
CA ILE A 27 21.08 13.21 1.43
C ILE A 27 20.72 11.91 0.74
N TYR A 28 21.64 11.38 -0.05
CA TYR A 28 21.47 10.11 -0.75
C TYR A 28 22.66 9.19 -0.49
N VAL A 29 22.38 7.97 -0.07
CA VAL A 29 23.38 6.90 0.05
C VAL A 29 23.33 6.06 -1.22
N SER A 30 24.47 5.88 -1.88
CA SER A 30 24.54 5.13 -3.14
C SER A 30 24.55 3.63 -2.89
N GLY A 31 23.83 2.88 -3.73
CA GLY A 31 23.91 1.42 -3.77
C GLY A 31 25.13 0.92 -4.54
N THR A 32 25.32 -0.39 -4.54
CA THR A 32 26.44 -1.09 -5.20
C THR A 32 25.99 -1.97 -6.36
N MET A 33 24.74 -2.45 -6.39
CA MET A 33 24.24 -3.32 -7.47
C MET A 33 23.92 -2.57 -8.76
N ALA A 34 23.45 -1.32 -8.65
CA ALA A 34 23.17 -0.48 -9.81
C ALA A 34 23.63 0.97 -9.55
N PRO A 35 24.23 1.63 -10.56
CA PRO A 35 24.85 2.95 -10.39
C PRO A 35 23.84 4.09 -10.12
N ASP A 36 22.56 3.82 -10.36
CA ASP A 36 21.44 4.76 -10.18
C ASP A 36 20.67 4.55 -8.86
N ILE A 37 21.04 3.55 -8.04
CA ILE A 37 20.48 3.41 -6.69
C ILE A 37 20.98 4.55 -5.81
N ARG A 38 20.06 5.44 -5.44
CA ARG A 38 20.27 6.53 -4.50
C ARG A 38 19.19 6.49 -3.43
N VAL A 39 19.56 6.08 -2.23
CA VAL A 39 18.63 5.87 -1.12
C VAL A 39 18.54 7.13 -0.27
N PRO A 40 17.36 7.77 -0.18
CA PRO A 40 17.19 9.03 0.50
C PRO A 40 17.14 8.83 2.01
N MET A 41 17.80 9.77 2.68
CA MET A 41 17.68 10.01 4.11
C MET A 41 17.64 11.53 4.30
N ARG A 42 17.37 11.97 5.53
CA ARG A 42 17.66 13.35 5.91
C ARG A 42 18.64 13.39 7.05
N GLU A 43 19.52 14.38 6.99
CA GLU A 43 20.61 14.58 7.93
C GLU A 43 20.36 15.85 8.75
N ILE A 44 20.53 15.74 10.07
CA ILE A 44 20.31 16.81 11.04
C ILE A 44 21.67 17.12 11.69
N ASP A 45 22.19 18.31 11.43
CA ASP A 45 23.42 18.76 12.08
C ASP A 45 23.16 19.04 13.56
N LEU A 46 24.07 18.58 14.40
CA LEU A 46 24.10 18.90 15.81
C LEU A 46 24.98 20.14 16.04
N HIS A 47 24.81 20.78 17.19
CA HIS A 47 25.63 21.95 17.52
C HIS A 47 27.13 21.54 17.55
N PRO A 48 28.06 22.31 16.96
CA PRO A 48 29.48 21.91 16.88
C PRO A 48 30.14 21.59 18.23
N SER A 49 29.65 22.17 19.32
CA SER A 49 30.14 21.87 20.68
C SER A 49 29.82 20.46 21.17
N ALA A 50 28.85 19.77 20.57
CA ALA A 50 28.54 18.37 20.89
C ALA A 50 29.64 17.43 20.39
N GLN A 51 30.39 17.83 19.36
CA GLN A 51 31.41 16.98 18.70
C GLN A 51 30.87 15.63 18.21
N GLU A 52 29.58 15.59 17.88
CA GLU A 52 28.88 14.42 17.38
C GLU A 52 28.69 14.51 15.87
N LYS A 53 28.64 13.35 15.20
CA LYS A 53 28.27 13.27 13.77
C LYS A 53 26.81 13.73 13.60
N PRO A 54 26.44 14.26 12.43
CA PRO A 54 25.05 14.55 12.15
C PRO A 54 24.17 13.29 12.26
N VAL A 55 22.94 13.47 12.72
CA VAL A 55 21.99 12.36 12.86
C VAL A 55 21.29 12.14 11.52
N ARG A 56 21.40 10.92 10.98
CA ARG A 56 20.59 10.52 9.83
C ARG A 56 19.33 9.84 10.30
N VAL A 57 18.22 10.22 9.67
CA VAL A 57 16.91 9.64 9.96
C VAL A 57 16.22 9.24 8.66
N TYR A 58 15.31 8.29 8.78
CA TYR A 58 14.44 7.85 7.69
C TYR A 58 13.67 9.04 7.12
N ASP A 59 13.50 9.06 5.81
CA ASP A 59 12.81 10.14 5.12
C ASP A 59 11.97 9.58 3.97
N THR A 60 10.65 9.79 4.07
CA THR A 60 9.65 9.33 3.10
C THR A 60 9.17 10.46 2.20
N SER A 61 9.64 11.70 2.42
CA SER A 61 9.15 12.90 1.73
C SER A 61 9.46 12.95 0.23
N GLY A 62 10.21 11.97 -0.29
CA GLY A 62 10.57 11.89 -1.69
C GLY A 62 11.35 13.12 -2.20
N PRO A 63 11.27 13.40 -3.51
CA PRO A 63 11.93 14.55 -4.12
C PRO A 63 11.41 15.92 -3.67
N TYR A 64 10.25 15.98 -2.98
CA TYR A 64 9.61 17.25 -2.59
C TYR A 64 10.44 18.10 -1.60
N THR A 65 11.33 17.48 -0.84
CA THR A 65 12.22 18.15 0.12
C THR A 65 13.66 18.30 -0.39
N ASP A 66 13.95 17.79 -1.59
CA ASP A 66 15.24 17.97 -2.23
C ASP A 66 15.29 19.33 -2.93
N PRO A 67 16.16 20.26 -2.49
CA PRO A 67 16.26 21.58 -3.12
C PRO A 67 16.84 21.53 -4.55
N ASP A 68 17.47 20.42 -4.94
CA ASP A 68 18.08 20.25 -6.26
C ASP A 68 17.11 19.64 -7.29
N VAL A 69 15.89 19.30 -6.89
CA VAL A 69 14.85 18.75 -7.78
C VAL A 69 13.75 19.77 -8.03
N GLU A 70 13.50 20.07 -9.31
CA GLU A 70 12.35 20.87 -9.73
C GLU A 70 11.09 20.00 -9.79
N ILE A 71 10.10 20.31 -8.95
CA ILE A 71 8.82 19.60 -8.90
C ILE A 71 7.83 20.18 -9.91
N ASP A 72 7.38 19.34 -10.85
CA ASP A 72 6.30 19.64 -11.79
C ASP A 72 5.24 18.55 -11.73
N ILE A 73 4.17 18.81 -10.98
CA ILE A 73 3.15 17.78 -10.72
C ILE A 73 2.34 17.40 -11.96
N TYR A 74 2.41 18.18 -13.05
CA TYR A 74 1.78 17.86 -14.33
C TYR A 74 2.62 16.89 -15.18
N LYS A 75 3.89 16.71 -14.82
CA LYS A 75 4.79 15.71 -15.43
C LYS A 75 4.95 14.45 -14.59
N GLY A 76 4.68 14.55 -13.29
CA GLY A 76 4.89 13.46 -12.33
C GLY A 76 6.34 13.40 -11.85
N LEU A 77 6.59 12.51 -10.90
CA LEU A 77 7.93 12.30 -10.35
C LEU A 77 8.82 11.50 -11.32
N PRO A 78 10.15 11.59 -11.16
CA PRO A 78 11.07 10.72 -11.88
C PRO A 78 10.78 9.22 -11.66
N ARG A 79 10.70 8.46 -12.74
CA ARG A 79 10.43 7.01 -12.74
C ARG A 79 11.68 6.19 -12.40
N LEU A 80 12.20 6.35 -11.18
CA LEU A 80 13.51 5.83 -10.75
C LEU A 80 13.67 4.31 -10.95
N ARG A 81 12.61 3.51 -10.81
CA ARG A 81 12.68 2.03 -10.91
C ARG A 81 12.52 1.50 -12.34
N ASP A 82 12.18 2.34 -13.32
CA ASP A 82 11.79 1.89 -14.68
C ASP A 82 12.90 1.04 -15.34
N GLY A 83 14.16 1.48 -15.18
CA GLY A 83 15.33 0.76 -15.67
C GLY A 83 15.53 -0.60 -15.00
N TRP A 84 15.30 -0.70 -13.69
CA TRP A 84 15.43 -1.93 -12.91
C TRP A 84 14.37 -2.96 -13.33
N ILE A 85 13.13 -2.49 -13.48
CA ILE A 85 11.98 -3.32 -13.85
C ILE A 85 12.16 -3.89 -15.26
N LYS A 86 12.49 -3.04 -16.25
CA LYS A 86 12.73 -3.49 -17.64
C LYS A 86 14.01 -4.32 -17.76
N GLY A 87 15.06 -3.96 -17.02
CA GLY A 87 16.37 -4.62 -17.05
C GLY A 87 16.35 -6.09 -16.60
N ARG A 88 15.37 -6.49 -15.77
CA ARG A 88 15.14 -7.89 -15.40
C ARG A 88 14.72 -8.77 -16.58
N GLY A 89 14.07 -8.19 -17.59
CA GLY A 89 13.65 -8.91 -18.79
C GLY A 89 12.40 -9.78 -18.61
N ASP A 90 11.68 -9.65 -17.49
CA ASP A 90 10.51 -10.47 -17.15
C ASP A 90 9.16 -9.80 -17.47
N VAL A 91 9.18 -8.53 -17.92
CA VAL A 91 7.98 -7.74 -18.27
C VAL A 91 7.90 -7.44 -19.77
N GLU A 92 6.68 -7.20 -20.25
CA GLU A 92 6.38 -6.70 -21.59
C GLU A 92 5.39 -5.53 -21.55
N GLU A 93 5.53 -4.59 -22.50
CA GLU A 93 4.55 -3.53 -22.71
C GLU A 93 3.35 -4.06 -23.50
N TYR A 94 2.16 -3.58 -23.18
CA TYR A 94 0.94 -3.86 -23.93
C TYR A 94 0.04 -2.62 -23.96
N ASP A 95 -1.08 -2.68 -24.67
CA ASP A 95 -1.94 -1.51 -24.88
C ASP A 95 -2.74 -1.13 -23.63
N GLY A 96 -2.85 -2.03 -22.65
CA GLY A 96 -3.66 -1.81 -21.47
C GLY A 96 -5.15 -1.84 -21.75
N ARG A 97 -5.92 -1.39 -20.77
CA ARG A 97 -7.37 -1.23 -20.84
C ARG A 97 -7.72 0.23 -21.13
N ASP A 98 -8.74 0.44 -21.96
CA ASP A 98 -9.31 1.78 -22.15
C ASP A 98 -10.03 2.27 -20.89
N ILE A 99 -9.90 3.57 -20.60
CA ILE A 99 -10.66 4.23 -19.54
C ILE A 99 -12.13 4.34 -19.97
N LYS A 100 -13.04 3.89 -19.10
CA LYS A 100 -14.49 3.88 -19.34
C LYS A 100 -15.18 4.98 -18.54
N PRO A 101 -16.36 5.46 -18.96
CA PRO A 101 -17.10 6.49 -18.23
C PRO A 101 -17.35 6.15 -16.75
N GLU A 102 -17.66 4.88 -16.45
CA GLU A 102 -17.92 4.38 -15.10
C GLU A 102 -16.70 4.44 -14.17
N ASP A 103 -15.48 4.48 -14.69
CA ASP A 103 -14.24 4.59 -13.89
C ASP A 103 -14.18 5.90 -13.11
N ASN A 104 -14.83 6.92 -13.67
CA ASN A 104 -14.98 8.25 -13.10
C ASN A 104 -16.43 8.51 -12.64
N GLY A 105 -17.22 7.46 -12.41
CA GLY A 105 -18.61 7.58 -11.95
C GLY A 105 -19.52 8.34 -12.93
N ASN A 106 -19.27 8.18 -14.23
CA ASN A 106 -19.97 8.83 -15.33
C ASN A 106 -19.91 10.37 -15.28
N ALA A 107 -18.84 10.93 -14.72
CA ALA A 107 -18.58 12.36 -14.77
C ALA A 107 -18.34 12.84 -16.21
N MET A 108 -18.84 14.03 -16.56
CA MET A 108 -18.75 14.61 -17.91
C MET A 108 -18.49 16.10 -17.88
N GLY A 109 -17.89 16.62 -18.95
CA GLY A 109 -17.67 18.06 -19.15
C GLY A 109 -16.88 18.69 -18.00
N LYS A 110 -17.35 19.83 -17.48
CA LYS A 110 -16.71 20.58 -16.39
C LYS A 110 -16.67 19.87 -15.01
N TYR A 111 -17.24 18.67 -14.91
CA TYR A 111 -17.25 17.86 -13.69
C TYR A 111 -16.30 16.65 -13.79
N LEU A 112 -15.78 16.36 -14.98
CA LEU A 112 -14.78 15.32 -15.17
C LEU A 112 -13.41 15.91 -14.84
N VAL A 113 -12.68 15.25 -13.96
CA VAL A 113 -11.27 15.57 -13.70
C VAL A 113 -10.47 15.40 -14.98
N GLU A 114 -9.55 16.32 -15.27
CA GLU A 114 -8.63 16.18 -16.40
C GLU A 114 -7.77 14.91 -16.24
N GLU A 115 -7.67 14.14 -17.31
CA GLU A 115 -6.77 12.98 -17.34
C GLU A 115 -5.32 13.46 -17.19
N PHE A 116 -4.50 12.68 -16.49
CA PHE A 116 -3.08 12.99 -16.38
C PHE A 116 -2.42 12.98 -17.78
N ALA A 117 -1.69 14.05 -18.10
CA ALA A 117 -1.24 14.29 -19.47
C ALA A 117 -0.15 13.31 -19.94
N VAL A 118 0.72 12.86 -19.04
CA VAL A 118 1.83 11.97 -19.37
C VAL A 118 1.36 10.52 -19.27
N LYS A 119 1.30 9.85 -20.42
CA LYS A 119 0.86 8.45 -20.51
C LYS A 119 2.03 7.52 -20.78
N HIS A 120 2.04 6.38 -20.10
CA HIS A 120 2.97 5.29 -20.34
C HIS A 120 2.19 4.04 -20.72
N ARG A 121 2.75 3.22 -21.61
CA ARG A 121 2.18 1.90 -21.87
C ARG A 121 2.37 1.05 -20.61
N PRO A 122 1.31 0.40 -20.10
CA PRO A 122 1.45 -0.43 -18.91
C PRO A 122 2.36 -1.62 -19.22
N LEU A 123 3.10 -2.01 -18.19
CA LEU A 123 3.88 -3.23 -18.15
C LEU A 123 3.03 -4.35 -17.55
N LYS A 124 3.31 -5.57 -18.00
CA LYS A 124 2.77 -6.81 -17.46
C LYS A 124 3.86 -7.87 -17.46
N ALA A 125 3.80 -8.83 -16.53
CA ALA A 125 4.63 -10.02 -16.58
C ALA A 125 4.48 -10.74 -17.93
N LYS A 126 5.61 -11.13 -18.54
CA LYS A 126 5.62 -11.99 -19.71
C LYS A 126 4.92 -13.30 -19.41
N LYS A 127 4.32 -13.91 -20.43
CA LYS A 127 3.67 -15.22 -20.28
C LYS A 127 4.58 -16.25 -19.58
N GLY A 128 4.11 -16.79 -18.47
CA GLY A 128 4.82 -17.80 -17.67
C GLY A 128 5.84 -17.24 -16.68
N GLN A 129 6.02 -15.91 -16.62
CA GLN A 129 6.82 -15.25 -15.60
C GLN A 129 5.95 -14.80 -14.42
N ASN A 130 6.59 -14.65 -13.27
CA ASN A 130 6.05 -13.99 -12.10
C ASN A 130 7.04 -12.90 -11.70
N VAL A 131 6.54 -11.67 -11.59
CA VAL A 131 7.37 -10.48 -11.39
C VAL A 131 7.40 -10.02 -9.94
N THR A 132 6.82 -10.80 -9.03
CA THR A 132 6.72 -10.39 -7.63
C THR A 132 8.07 -10.45 -6.91
N GLN A 133 8.28 -9.55 -5.94
CA GLN A 133 9.46 -9.64 -5.07
C GLN A 133 9.53 -11.00 -4.33
N MET A 134 8.39 -11.60 -3.98
CA MET A 134 8.35 -12.93 -3.37
C MET A 134 8.81 -14.05 -4.33
N ASP A 135 8.50 -13.98 -5.63
CA ASP A 135 9.00 -14.96 -6.61
C ASP A 135 10.53 -14.86 -6.75
N TYR A 136 11.05 -13.65 -6.94
CA TYR A 136 12.50 -13.41 -7.00
C TYR A 136 13.18 -13.89 -5.72
N ALA A 137 12.63 -13.54 -4.55
CA ALA A 137 13.17 -13.91 -3.26
C ALA A 137 13.27 -15.44 -3.12
N ARG A 138 12.20 -16.18 -3.45
CA ARG A 138 12.17 -17.66 -3.36
C ARG A 138 13.10 -18.35 -4.37
N ARG A 139 13.42 -17.69 -5.48
CA ARG A 139 14.44 -18.13 -6.44
C ARG A 139 15.87 -17.80 -6.02
N GLY A 140 16.06 -17.15 -4.87
CA GLY A 140 17.38 -16.74 -4.37
C GLY A 140 17.94 -15.50 -5.06
N ILE A 141 17.08 -14.69 -5.70
CA ILE A 141 17.47 -13.48 -6.42
C ILE A 141 17.31 -12.28 -5.48
N ILE A 142 18.38 -11.50 -5.33
CA ILE A 142 18.35 -10.18 -4.70
C ILE A 142 18.05 -9.15 -5.79
N THR A 143 17.00 -8.36 -5.62
CA THR A 143 16.62 -7.30 -6.57
C THR A 143 17.21 -5.95 -6.17
N PRO A 144 17.28 -4.96 -7.09
CA PRO A 144 17.62 -3.58 -6.75
C PRO A 144 16.76 -3.01 -5.61
N GLU A 145 15.47 -3.34 -5.55
CA GLU A 145 14.59 -2.96 -4.45
C GLU A 145 15.06 -3.52 -3.09
N MET A 146 15.52 -4.77 -3.05
CA MET A 146 16.02 -5.39 -1.82
C MET A 146 17.32 -4.74 -1.32
N GLU A 147 18.23 -4.34 -2.21
CA GLU A 147 19.42 -3.56 -1.82
C GLU A 147 19.02 -2.16 -1.34
N TYR A 148 18.15 -1.48 -2.08
CA TYR A 148 17.65 -0.15 -1.72
C TYR A 148 17.11 -0.14 -0.29
N ILE A 149 16.28 -1.13 0.04
CA ILE A 149 15.70 -1.30 1.37
C ILE A 149 16.76 -1.59 2.44
N ALA A 150 17.73 -2.46 2.15
CA ALA A 150 18.79 -2.78 3.10
C ALA A 150 19.57 -1.54 3.52
N ILE A 151 19.90 -0.67 2.56
CA ILE A 151 20.53 0.63 2.83
C ILE A 151 19.58 1.53 3.63
N ARG A 152 18.30 1.59 3.24
CA ARG A 152 17.30 2.48 3.86
C ARG A 152 17.03 2.15 5.33
N GLU A 153 16.94 0.87 5.66
CA GLU A 153 16.67 0.37 7.03
C GLU A 153 17.88 0.45 7.95
N ASN A 154 19.09 0.49 7.40
CA ASN A 154 20.30 0.73 8.18
C ASN A 154 20.45 2.22 8.58
N MET A 155 19.95 3.17 7.78
CA MET A 155 20.13 4.62 8.02
C MET A 155 21.60 4.97 8.33
N ALA A 156 21.90 5.47 9.54
CA ALA A 156 23.25 5.73 10.04
C ALA A 156 23.90 4.55 10.78
N ARG A 157 23.22 3.41 10.99
CA ARG A 157 23.74 2.29 11.82
C ARG A 157 25.09 1.79 11.34
N VAL A 158 25.24 1.59 10.03
CA VAL A 158 26.51 1.14 9.42
C VAL A 158 27.64 2.16 9.65
N GLU A 159 27.33 3.46 9.66
CA GLU A 159 28.32 4.53 9.88
C GLU A 159 28.63 4.80 11.37
N ALA A 160 27.72 4.40 12.25
CA ALA A 160 27.95 4.39 13.70
C ALA A 160 28.95 3.29 14.07
N GLY A 161 28.98 2.16 13.35
CA GLY A 161 29.94 1.08 13.59
C GLY A 161 29.90 0.61 15.05
N ASP A 162 31.06 0.61 15.71
CA ASP A 162 31.20 0.22 17.12
C ASP A 162 30.48 1.16 18.11
N ASP A 163 30.07 2.37 17.67
CA ASP A 163 29.30 3.30 18.49
C ASP A 163 27.81 2.91 18.57
N TYR A 164 27.32 2.05 17.67
CA TYR A 164 25.97 1.52 17.75
C TYR A 164 25.86 0.51 18.90
N LYS A 165 24.96 0.78 19.84
CA LYS A 165 24.61 -0.16 20.92
C LYS A 165 23.13 -0.45 20.85
N LYS A 166 22.80 -1.75 20.76
CA LYS A 166 21.42 -2.22 20.94
C LYS A 166 20.98 -1.86 22.36
N ASP A 167 19.74 -1.39 22.49
CA ASP A 167 19.15 -1.12 23.80
C ASP A 167 19.00 -2.45 24.55
N GLU A 168 19.75 -2.62 25.64
CA GLU A 168 19.79 -3.86 26.43
C GLU A 168 18.48 -4.13 27.18
N TYR A 169 17.63 -3.11 27.33
CA TYR A 169 16.32 -3.22 27.98
C TYR A 169 15.17 -3.44 26.98
N ALA A 170 15.46 -3.40 25.67
CA ALA A 170 14.45 -3.62 24.65
C ALA A 170 14.03 -5.10 24.59
N GLU A 171 12.72 -5.34 24.59
CA GLU A 171 12.08 -6.64 24.40
C GLU A 171 11.35 -6.62 23.05
N ASP A 172 11.70 -7.56 22.17
CA ASP A 172 11.11 -7.69 20.84
C ASP A 172 10.10 -8.83 20.73
N PHE A 173 9.88 -9.55 21.84
CA PHE A 173 9.01 -10.70 21.99
C PHE A 173 9.38 -11.86 21.05
N GLY A 174 10.68 -12.09 20.85
CA GLY A 174 11.23 -13.14 19.99
C GLY A 174 11.24 -12.78 18.51
N ALA A 175 11.40 -11.50 18.18
CA ALA A 175 11.63 -11.08 16.81
C ALA A 175 13.07 -11.45 16.37
N ASN A 176 13.31 -11.44 15.06
CA ASN A 176 14.62 -11.70 14.48
C ASN A 176 15.18 -10.42 13.87
N ILE A 177 15.42 -9.41 14.70
CA ILE A 177 15.95 -8.11 14.27
C ILE A 177 17.50 -8.19 14.31
N PRO A 178 18.19 -8.19 13.15
CA PRO A 178 19.65 -8.23 13.13
C PRO A 178 20.24 -6.86 13.47
N ASP A 179 21.54 -6.86 13.78
CA ASP A 179 22.29 -5.62 14.02
C ASP A 179 22.50 -4.83 12.71
N GLU A 180 22.66 -5.55 11.59
CA GLU A 180 22.77 -5.00 10.25
C GLU A 180 21.74 -5.64 9.31
N ILE A 181 21.04 -4.80 8.56
CA ILE A 181 20.10 -5.23 7.53
C ILE A 181 20.86 -5.41 6.22
N THR A 182 21.05 -6.65 5.77
CA THR A 182 21.70 -6.94 4.48
C THR A 182 20.66 -7.20 3.38
N PRO A 183 21.00 -7.04 2.08
CA PRO A 183 20.09 -7.38 0.99
C PRO A 183 19.65 -8.85 1.02
N GLU A 184 20.51 -9.75 1.49
CA GLU A 184 20.18 -11.17 1.68
C GLU A 184 19.20 -11.39 2.84
N PHE A 185 19.32 -10.63 3.93
CA PHE A 185 18.34 -10.66 5.01
C PHE A 185 16.96 -10.20 4.53
N VAL A 186 16.91 -9.10 3.78
CA VAL A 186 15.69 -8.61 3.13
C VAL A 186 15.07 -9.69 2.23
N ARG A 187 15.86 -10.29 1.35
CA ARG A 187 15.42 -11.38 0.47
C ARG A 187 14.84 -12.54 1.28
N LYS A 188 15.51 -12.98 2.35
CA LYS A 188 15.06 -14.10 3.17
C LYS A 188 13.70 -13.82 3.83
N GLU A 189 13.53 -12.65 4.44
CA GLU A 189 12.28 -12.26 5.09
C GLU A 189 11.10 -12.21 4.10
N VAL A 190 11.36 -11.74 2.87
CA VAL A 190 10.37 -11.74 1.78
C VAL A 190 10.06 -13.15 1.28
N ALA A 191 11.08 -14.01 1.13
CA ALA A 191 10.90 -15.39 0.68
C ALA A 191 10.05 -16.22 1.66
N GLU A 192 10.27 -16.00 2.96
CA GLU A 192 9.55 -16.62 4.07
C GLU A 192 8.16 -16.01 4.30
N GLY A 193 7.85 -14.89 3.64
CA GLY A 193 6.55 -14.21 3.74
C GLY A 193 6.37 -13.37 5.00
N ARG A 194 7.44 -13.13 5.76
CA ARG A 194 7.44 -12.32 7.00
C ARG A 194 7.67 -10.84 6.75
N ALA A 195 7.99 -10.49 5.51
CA ALA A 195 8.06 -9.12 5.03
C ALA A 195 7.54 -9.02 3.59
N ILE A 196 7.08 -7.82 3.21
CA ILE A 196 6.66 -7.50 1.85
C ILE A 196 7.29 -6.20 1.38
N ILE A 197 7.42 -6.08 0.05
CA ILE A 197 7.89 -4.91 -0.67
C ILE A 197 6.79 -4.53 -1.67
N PRO A 198 5.82 -3.68 -1.28
CA PRO A 198 4.72 -3.28 -2.15
C PRO A 198 5.26 -2.37 -3.25
N ALA A 199 5.41 -2.92 -4.46
CA ALA A 199 6.25 -2.29 -5.48
C ALA A 199 5.79 -2.66 -6.90
N ASN A 200 4.57 -2.29 -7.25
CA ASN A 200 3.97 -2.59 -8.55
C ASN A 200 4.90 -2.14 -9.68
N ILE A 201 5.04 -2.95 -10.73
CA ILE A 201 5.88 -2.68 -11.90
C ILE A 201 5.47 -1.43 -12.67
N ASN A 202 4.23 -0.96 -12.49
CA ASN A 202 3.68 0.26 -13.09
C ASN A 202 3.79 1.49 -12.19
N HIS A 203 4.41 1.38 -11.00
CA HIS A 203 4.72 2.49 -10.11
C HIS A 203 6.23 2.67 -9.92
N PRO A 204 6.99 2.99 -10.99
CA PRO A 204 8.42 3.19 -10.87
C PRO A 204 8.82 4.51 -10.21
N GLU A 205 7.88 5.41 -9.95
CA GLU A 205 8.10 6.64 -9.19
C GLU A 205 8.33 6.38 -7.69
N ALA A 206 7.78 5.29 -7.15
CA ALA A 206 7.91 4.95 -5.74
C ALA A 206 9.35 4.57 -5.35
N GLU A 207 9.81 5.13 -4.24
CA GLU A 207 11.06 4.76 -3.58
C GLU A 207 10.83 3.48 -2.75
N PRO A 208 11.55 2.36 -3.01
CA PRO A 208 11.29 1.10 -2.33
C PRO A 208 11.35 1.18 -0.79
N MET A 209 10.43 0.48 -0.15
CA MET A 209 10.33 0.33 1.30
C MET A 209 9.86 -1.09 1.65
N ILE A 210 10.01 -1.49 2.92
CA ILE A 210 9.66 -2.83 3.41
C ILE A 210 8.73 -2.75 4.62
N ILE A 211 7.78 -3.68 4.66
CA ILE A 211 6.85 -3.86 5.77
C ILE A 211 7.10 -5.26 6.34
N GLY A 212 7.50 -5.35 7.61
CA GLY A 212 7.72 -6.61 8.31
C GLY A 212 8.16 -6.38 9.76
N ARG A 213 7.94 -7.37 10.62
CA ARG A 213 8.20 -7.27 12.08
C ARG A 213 9.67 -6.99 12.42
N ASN A 214 10.59 -7.41 11.56
CA ASN A 214 12.03 -7.34 11.78
C ASN A 214 12.67 -6.04 11.24
N PHE A 215 11.85 -5.07 10.83
CA PHE A 215 12.24 -3.78 10.26
C PHE A 215 11.65 -2.63 11.07
N LEU A 216 11.95 -1.38 10.70
CA LEU A 216 11.29 -0.22 11.31
C LEU A 216 9.77 -0.35 11.16
N VAL A 217 9.02 -0.02 12.22
CA VAL A 217 7.55 0.06 12.14
C VAL A 217 7.18 1.15 11.14
N LYS A 218 6.27 0.82 10.20
CA LYS A 218 5.82 1.71 9.14
C LYS A 218 4.42 2.22 9.43
N ILE A 219 4.11 3.42 8.96
CA ILE A 219 2.80 4.06 9.12
C ILE A 219 2.16 4.38 7.77
N ASN A 220 0.84 4.27 7.71
CA ASN A 220 0.03 4.62 6.55
C ASN A 220 -0.80 5.87 6.82
N ALA A 221 -1.00 6.72 5.81
CA ALA A 221 -1.98 7.78 5.84
C ALA A 221 -3.12 7.55 4.83
N ASN A 222 -4.35 7.70 5.30
CA ASN A 222 -5.52 7.63 4.44
C ASN A 222 -5.84 9.01 3.86
N ILE A 223 -5.92 9.09 2.55
CA ILE A 223 -6.43 10.25 1.79
C ILE A 223 -7.62 9.82 0.94
N GLY A 224 -8.11 10.70 0.08
CA GLY A 224 -9.18 10.39 -0.86
C GLY A 224 -10.23 11.47 -0.91
N ASN A 225 -10.80 11.62 -2.10
CA ASN A 225 -11.94 12.47 -2.33
C ASN A 225 -13.23 11.84 -1.77
N SER A 226 -14.26 12.66 -1.61
CA SER A 226 -15.60 12.17 -1.29
C SER A 226 -16.61 12.85 -2.19
N ALA A 227 -17.80 12.28 -2.30
CA ALA A 227 -18.91 12.85 -3.06
C ALA A 227 -19.30 14.29 -2.64
N VAL A 228 -18.79 14.81 -1.52
CA VAL A 228 -19.11 16.13 -0.95
C VAL A 228 -17.94 17.11 -0.89
N ALA A 229 -16.69 16.65 -1.04
CA ALA A 229 -15.51 17.51 -0.83
C ALA A 229 -14.25 17.01 -1.56
N SER A 230 -13.36 17.97 -1.82
CA SER A 230 -12.02 17.85 -2.40
C SER A 230 -11.89 18.14 -3.90
N SER A 231 -10.65 18.39 -4.32
CA SER A 231 -10.18 18.51 -5.71
C SER A 231 -8.87 17.76 -5.87
N VAL A 232 -8.46 17.47 -7.11
CA VAL A 232 -7.15 16.84 -7.39
C VAL A 232 -5.98 17.56 -6.71
N ALA A 233 -5.99 18.90 -6.68
CA ALA A 233 -4.93 19.68 -6.03
C ALA A 233 -4.82 19.36 -4.54
N GLU A 234 -5.97 19.26 -3.88
CA GLU A 234 -6.04 18.96 -2.45
C GLU A 234 -5.63 17.52 -2.17
N GLU A 235 -5.97 16.56 -3.02
CA GLU A 235 -5.53 15.17 -2.84
C GLU A 235 -4.02 15.00 -3.04
N VAL A 236 -3.44 15.63 -4.07
CA VAL A 236 -1.98 15.61 -4.27
C VAL A 236 -1.29 16.35 -3.12
N GLU A 237 -1.81 17.48 -2.64
CA GLU A 237 -1.24 18.18 -1.48
C GLU A 237 -1.33 17.34 -0.20
N LYS A 238 -2.45 16.64 0.06
CA LYS A 238 -2.56 15.74 1.21
C LYS A 238 -1.51 14.62 1.16
N MET A 239 -1.28 14.06 -0.02
CA MET A 239 -0.24 13.05 -0.25
C MET A 239 1.15 13.63 0.07
N VAL A 240 1.52 14.78 -0.53
CA VAL A 240 2.80 15.45 -0.29
C VAL A 240 2.96 15.81 1.19
N TRP A 241 1.90 16.31 1.82
CA TRP A 241 1.92 16.69 3.23
C TRP A 241 2.11 15.47 4.13
N SER A 242 1.46 14.35 3.83
CA SER A 242 1.62 13.12 4.59
C SER A 242 3.05 12.58 4.52
N THR A 243 3.61 12.42 3.33
CA THR A 243 4.96 11.89 3.15
C THR A 243 6.01 12.84 3.74
N ARG A 244 5.78 14.15 3.65
CA ARG A 244 6.62 15.16 4.31
C ARG A 244 6.76 14.93 5.81
N TRP A 245 5.72 14.42 6.46
CA TRP A 245 5.69 14.18 7.91
C TRP A 245 5.87 12.71 8.31
N GLY A 246 6.33 11.87 7.39
CA GLY A 246 6.72 10.49 7.70
C GLY A 246 5.68 9.42 7.36
N GLY A 247 4.65 9.74 6.56
CA GLY A 247 3.81 8.70 5.97
C GLY A 247 4.66 7.77 5.08
N ASP A 248 4.78 6.50 5.45
CA ASP A 248 5.58 5.50 4.71
C ASP A 248 4.82 4.89 3.53
N THR A 249 3.49 4.91 3.62
CA THR A 249 2.54 4.49 2.58
C THR A 249 1.32 5.41 2.63
N LEU A 250 0.57 5.45 1.53
CA LEU A 250 -0.72 6.12 1.48
C LEU A 250 -1.79 5.19 0.93
N MET A 251 -3.02 5.34 1.42
CA MET A 251 -4.18 4.75 0.77
C MET A 251 -5.08 5.82 0.17
N ASP A 252 -5.38 5.66 -1.12
CA ASP A 252 -6.47 6.39 -1.77
C ASP A 252 -7.80 5.69 -1.47
N LEU A 253 -8.55 6.27 -0.53
CA LEU A 253 -9.89 5.80 -0.14
C LEU A 253 -11.00 6.63 -0.80
N SER A 254 -10.71 7.25 -1.95
CA SER A 254 -11.65 8.02 -2.76
C SER A 254 -12.95 7.26 -3.02
N THR A 255 -14.08 7.98 -2.97
CA THR A 255 -15.42 7.45 -3.25
C THR A 255 -16.24 8.45 -4.07
N GLY A 256 -17.22 7.95 -4.82
CA GLY A 256 -18.00 8.76 -5.75
C GLY A 256 -17.36 8.86 -7.13
N ARG A 257 -17.28 10.08 -7.67
CA ARG A 257 -16.86 10.35 -9.05
C ARG A 257 -15.35 10.62 -9.14
N ASN A 258 -14.84 10.58 -10.37
CA ASN A 258 -13.46 10.93 -10.70
C ASN A 258 -12.37 10.12 -9.97
N ILE A 259 -12.72 8.92 -9.45
CA ILE A 259 -11.80 8.08 -8.69
C ILE A 259 -10.57 7.72 -9.55
N HIS A 260 -10.78 7.23 -10.77
CA HIS A 260 -9.69 6.83 -11.66
C HIS A 260 -8.72 7.98 -11.94
N ASN A 261 -9.24 9.10 -12.43
CA ASN A 261 -8.39 10.21 -12.84
C ASN A 261 -7.67 10.82 -11.62
N THR A 262 -8.37 11.01 -10.48
CA THR A 262 -7.74 11.53 -9.25
C THR A 262 -6.60 10.63 -8.79
N ARG A 263 -6.80 9.31 -8.80
CA ARG A 263 -5.77 8.35 -8.43
C ARG A 263 -4.57 8.37 -9.36
N GLU A 264 -4.77 8.60 -10.66
CA GLU A 264 -3.67 8.75 -11.61
C GLU A 264 -2.75 9.91 -11.22
N TRP A 265 -3.32 11.07 -10.87
CA TRP A 265 -2.56 12.22 -10.36
C TRP A 265 -1.79 11.89 -9.09
N ILE A 266 -2.38 11.12 -8.17
CA ILE A 266 -1.74 10.70 -6.93
C ILE A 266 -0.54 9.77 -7.23
N ILE A 267 -0.75 8.67 -7.96
CA ILE A 267 0.30 7.66 -8.19
C ILE A 267 1.48 8.27 -8.95
N ARG A 268 1.23 9.05 -10.02
CA ARG A 268 2.31 9.68 -10.81
C ARG A 268 3.13 10.68 -10.01
N ASN A 269 2.60 11.15 -8.88
CA ASN A 269 3.26 12.09 -7.97
C ASN A 269 3.69 11.44 -6.65
N SER A 270 3.49 10.13 -6.44
CA SER A 270 3.85 9.50 -5.18
C SER A 270 5.26 8.95 -5.21
N ALA A 271 6.05 9.29 -4.19
CA ALA A 271 7.35 8.66 -3.93
C ALA A 271 7.22 7.45 -2.97
N VAL A 272 6.00 7.14 -2.51
CA VAL A 272 5.74 6.04 -1.57
C VAL A 272 4.67 5.10 -2.13
N PRO A 273 4.59 3.84 -1.65
CA PRO A 273 3.57 2.91 -2.11
C PRO A 273 2.14 3.42 -1.89
N ILE A 274 1.28 3.21 -2.89
CA ILE A 274 -0.14 3.56 -2.87
C ILE A 274 -0.98 2.29 -2.72
N GLY A 275 -1.84 2.28 -1.71
CA GLY A 275 -2.88 1.28 -1.52
C GLY A 275 -4.27 1.76 -1.90
N THR A 276 -5.17 0.82 -2.16
CA THR A 276 -6.59 1.10 -2.39
C THR A 276 -7.47 0.02 -1.77
N VAL A 277 -8.78 0.27 -1.75
CA VAL A 277 -9.80 -0.74 -1.52
C VAL A 277 -10.61 -0.91 -2.82
N PRO A 278 -10.27 -1.86 -3.71
CA PRO A 278 -10.86 -1.94 -5.06
C PRO A 278 -12.38 -2.04 -5.07
N ILE A 279 -13.00 -2.60 -4.01
CA ILE A 279 -14.45 -2.71 -3.89
C ILE A 279 -15.15 -1.33 -3.86
N TYR A 280 -14.46 -0.26 -3.45
CA TYR A 280 -15.05 1.09 -3.41
C TYR A 280 -15.32 1.60 -4.82
N GLN A 281 -14.35 1.48 -5.72
CA GLN A 281 -14.55 1.88 -7.11
C GLN A 281 -15.49 0.91 -7.84
N ALA A 282 -15.38 -0.40 -7.58
CA ALA A 282 -16.29 -1.38 -8.16
C ALA A 282 -17.75 -1.09 -7.79
N LEU A 283 -18.00 -0.63 -6.55
CA LEU A 283 -19.33 -0.24 -6.08
C LEU A 283 -19.85 1.01 -6.82
N GLU A 284 -19.00 1.99 -7.11
CA GLU A 284 -19.39 3.18 -7.90
C GLU A 284 -19.72 2.83 -9.35
N LYS A 285 -19.01 1.85 -9.95
CA LYS A 285 -19.32 1.35 -11.30
C LYS A 285 -20.72 0.73 -11.40
N VAL A 286 -21.26 0.25 -10.28
CA VAL A 286 -22.64 -0.27 -10.17
C VAL A 286 -23.57 0.69 -9.41
N ASN A 287 -23.30 2.00 -9.48
CA ASN A 287 -24.14 3.07 -8.94
C ASN A 287 -24.43 2.97 -7.43
N GLY A 288 -23.51 2.43 -6.65
CA GLY A 288 -23.69 2.29 -5.20
C GLY A 288 -24.53 1.09 -4.78
N ILE A 289 -24.97 0.25 -5.72
CA ILE A 289 -25.83 -0.91 -5.45
C ILE A 289 -24.94 -2.12 -5.21
N ALA A 290 -24.72 -2.44 -3.93
CA ALA A 290 -23.86 -3.56 -3.54
C ALA A 290 -24.32 -4.88 -4.19
N GLU A 291 -25.62 -5.09 -4.32
CA GLU A 291 -26.25 -6.27 -4.92
C GLU A 291 -25.84 -6.50 -6.38
N ASP A 292 -25.53 -5.43 -7.11
CA ASP A 292 -25.17 -5.47 -8.53
C ASP A 292 -23.67 -5.74 -8.74
N LEU A 293 -22.88 -5.86 -7.66
CA LEU A 293 -21.48 -6.27 -7.75
C LEU A 293 -21.37 -7.70 -8.30
N THR A 294 -20.43 -7.87 -9.22
CA THR A 294 -20.09 -9.16 -9.85
C THR A 294 -18.57 -9.32 -9.89
N TRP A 295 -18.13 -10.57 -10.09
CA TRP A 295 -16.72 -10.87 -10.33
C TRP A 295 -16.18 -10.07 -11.53
N GLU A 296 -16.95 -9.92 -12.60
CA GLU A 296 -16.53 -9.25 -13.82
C GLU A 296 -16.21 -7.76 -13.59
N VAL A 297 -17.05 -7.05 -12.84
CA VAL A 297 -16.81 -5.63 -12.49
C VAL A 297 -15.61 -5.50 -11.56
N PHE A 298 -15.47 -6.42 -10.59
CA PHE A 298 -14.34 -6.40 -9.68
C PHE A 298 -13.01 -6.71 -10.39
N ARG A 299 -13.00 -7.73 -11.27
CA ARG A 299 -11.85 -8.11 -12.11
C ARG A 299 -11.39 -6.94 -12.98
N ASP A 300 -12.32 -6.26 -13.67
CA ASP A 300 -12.01 -5.07 -14.47
C ASP A 300 -11.35 -3.98 -13.61
N THR A 301 -11.85 -3.77 -12.40
CA THR A 301 -11.32 -2.79 -11.45
C THR A 301 -9.92 -3.15 -10.92
N LEU A 302 -9.64 -4.44 -10.69
CA LEU A 302 -8.30 -4.89 -10.31
C LEU A 302 -7.28 -4.62 -11.42
N ILE A 303 -7.63 -4.96 -12.68
CA ILE A 303 -6.74 -4.76 -13.83
C ILE A 303 -6.49 -3.27 -14.05
N GLU A 304 -7.54 -2.45 -14.01
CA GLU A 304 -7.43 -0.99 -14.09
C GLU A 304 -6.41 -0.44 -13.08
N GLN A 305 -6.57 -0.77 -11.80
CA GLN A 305 -5.72 -0.21 -10.76
C GLN A 305 -4.29 -0.78 -10.79
N ALA A 306 -4.13 -2.03 -11.21
CA ALA A 306 -2.81 -2.64 -11.37
C ALA A 306 -2.04 -2.01 -12.55
N GLU A 307 -2.72 -1.63 -13.63
CA GLU A 307 -2.14 -0.86 -14.74
C GLU A 307 -1.74 0.56 -14.34
N GLN A 308 -2.52 1.21 -13.46
CA GLN A 308 -2.17 2.54 -12.94
C GLN A 308 -0.94 2.53 -12.03
N GLY A 309 -0.65 1.41 -11.37
CA GLY A 309 0.47 1.29 -10.43
C GLY A 309 0.05 1.29 -8.94
N VAL A 310 -1.15 0.84 -8.60
CA VAL A 310 -1.47 0.59 -7.17
C VAL A 310 -0.60 -0.55 -6.65
N ASP A 311 0.08 -0.35 -5.52
CA ASP A 311 1.07 -1.29 -4.99
C ASP A 311 0.47 -2.38 -4.10
N TYR A 312 -0.65 -2.09 -3.45
CA TYR A 312 -1.36 -3.08 -2.66
C TYR A 312 -2.88 -2.88 -2.65
N PHE A 313 -3.61 -3.99 -2.56
CA PHE A 313 -5.06 -3.99 -2.49
C PHE A 313 -5.56 -4.50 -1.16
N THR A 314 -6.38 -3.70 -0.48
CA THR A 314 -7.21 -4.18 0.62
C THR A 314 -8.42 -4.95 0.08
N ILE A 315 -8.39 -6.27 0.26
CA ILE A 315 -9.43 -7.19 -0.23
C ILE A 315 -10.06 -7.92 0.94
N HIS A 316 -11.36 -7.73 1.12
CA HIS A 316 -12.15 -8.27 2.23
C HIS A 316 -12.64 -9.69 1.95
N ALA A 317 -11.74 -10.56 1.50
CA ALA A 317 -12.05 -11.96 1.16
C ALA A 317 -12.33 -12.84 2.39
N GLY A 318 -12.02 -12.37 3.61
CA GLY A 318 -12.34 -13.05 4.86
C GLY A 318 -13.78 -12.89 5.34
N VAL A 319 -14.58 -12.02 4.72
CA VAL A 319 -15.99 -11.79 5.09
C VAL A 319 -16.86 -12.87 4.47
N LEU A 320 -16.96 -14.01 5.17
CA LEU A 320 -17.71 -15.16 4.70
C LEU A 320 -19.16 -15.14 5.17
N LEU A 321 -20.06 -15.69 4.36
CA LEU A 321 -21.51 -15.72 4.62
C LEU A 321 -21.81 -16.28 6.02
N ARG A 322 -21.10 -17.33 6.44
CA ARG A 322 -21.25 -17.98 7.75
C ARG A 322 -20.84 -17.12 8.95
N TYR A 323 -20.03 -16.08 8.77
CA TYR A 323 -19.58 -15.21 9.85
C TYR A 323 -20.54 -14.04 10.09
N ILE A 324 -21.33 -13.65 9.10
CA ILE A 324 -22.25 -12.49 9.21
C ILE A 324 -23.24 -12.64 10.38
N PRO A 325 -23.87 -13.81 10.64
CA PRO A 325 -24.77 -13.95 11.80
C PRO A 325 -24.07 -13.76 13.16
N MET A 326 -22.75 -13.99 13.24
CA MET A 326 -21.99 -13.81 14.48
C MET A 326 -21.96 -12.34 14.91
N THR A 327 -22.01 -11.41 13.95
CA THR A 327 -22.00 -9.96 14.25
C THR A 327 -23.33 -9.43 14.76
N ALA A 328 -24.42 -10.22 14.72
CA ALA A 328 -25.74 -9.80 15.19
C ALA A 328 -25.79 -9.50 16.70
N LYS A 329 -24.84 -10.05 17.47
CA LYS A 329 -24.72 -9.83 18.93
C LYS A 329 -23.82 -8.65 19.29
N ARG A 330 -23.16 -8.03 18.31
CA ARG A 330 -22.25 -6.90 18.54
C ARG A 330 -22.99 -5.64 18.93
N VAL A 331 -22.31 -4.79 19.70
CA VAL A 331 -22.78 -3.44 20.04
C VAL A 331 -22.73 -2.53 18.82
N THR A 332 -21.67 -2.60 18.02
CA THR A 332 -21.45 -1.72 16.86
C THR A 332 -21.56 -2.41 15.50
N GLY A 333 -21.89 -3.71 15.48
CA GLY A 333 -22.08 -4.47 14.24
C GLY A 333 -20.80 -4.57 13.39
N ILE A 334 -20.96 -4.33 12.09
CA ILE A 334 -19.87 -4.31 11.10
C ILE A 334 -19.51 -2.85 10.81
N VAL A 335 -18.31 -2.42 11.23
CA VAL A 335 -17.85 -1.03 11.04
C VAL A 335 -16.89 -0.84 9.86
N SER A 336 -16.44 -1.94 9.24
CA SER A 336 -15.69 -1.86 7.99
C SER A 336 -16.62 -1.47 6.84
N ARG A 337 -16.29 -0.42 6.09
CA ARG A 337 -17.03 -0.06 4.87
C ARG A 337 -16.94 -1.18 3.84
N GLY A 338 -15.75 -1.68 3.53
CA GLY A 338 -15.58 -2.81 2.60
C GLY A 338 -16.23 -4.09 3.11
N GLY A 339 -16.10 -4.38 4.40
CA GLY A 339 -16.74 -5.54 5.02
C GLY A 339 -18.27 -5.49 4.99
N SER A 340 -18.87 -4.33 5.25
CA SER A 340 -20.33 -4.16 5.20
C SER A 340 -20.90 -4.25 3.77
N ILE A 341 -20.16 -3.79 2.76
CA ILE A 341 -20.50 -3.98 1.33
C ILE A 341 -20.58 -5.48 1.01
N MET A 342 -19.54 -6.24 1.39
CA MET A 342 -19.51 -7.69 1.15
C MET A 342 -20.58 -8.43 1.95
N ALA A 343 -20.83 -8.04 3.21
CA ALA A 343 -21.90 -8.63 4.00
C ALA A 343 -23.28 -8.41 3.35
N LYS A 344 -23.55 -7.20 2.83
CA LYS A 344 -24.80 -6.89 2.12
C LYS A 344 -24.95 -7.76 0.87
N TRP A 345 -23.89 -7.89 0.06
CA TRP A 345 -23.89 -8.74 -1.14
C TRP A 345 -24.17 -10.21 -0.80
N CYS A 346 -23.46 -10.78 0.19
CA CYS A 346 -23.62 -12.16 0.62
C CYS A 346 -25.05 -12.44 1.13
N LEU A 347 -25.63 -11.52 1.91
CA LEU A 347 -26.99 -11.67 2.43
C LEU A 347 -28.06 -11.59 1.35
N PHE A 348 -27.90 -10.70 0.37
CA PHE A 348 -28.87 -10.53 -0.72
C PHE A 348 -28.90 -11.75 -1.64
N HIS A 349 -27.73 -12.24 -2.07
CA HIS A 349 -27.62 -13.40 -2.96
C HIS A 349 -27.71 -14.73 -2.23
N HIS A 350 -27.53 -14.74 -0.91
CA HIS A 350 -27.37 -15.93 -0.09
C HIS A 350 -26.28 -16.88 -0.63
N GLN A 351 -25.17 -16.28 -1.05
CA GLN A 351 -24.01 -16.95 -1.64
C GLN A 351 -22.74 -16.62 -0.84
N GLU A 352 -21.73 -17.48 -0.95
CA GLU A 352 -20.41 -17.20 -0.38
C GLU A 352 -19.74 -16.04 -1.12
N SER A 353 -18.93 -15.26 -0.40
CA SER A 353 -18.20 -14.11 -0.93
C SER A 353 -17.52 -14.43 -2.26
N PHE A 354 -17.83 -13.67 -3.31
CA PHE A 354 -17.16 -13.85 -4.61
C PHE A 354 -15.66 -13.53 -4.54
N LEU A 355 -15.24 -12.69 -3.59
CA LEU A 355 -13.82 -12.41 -3.33
C LEU A 355 -13.09 -13.64 -2.79
N TYR A 356 -13.78 -14.44 -1.97
CA TYR A 356 -13.25 -15.70 -1.45
C TYR A 356 -13.24 -16.78 -2.53
N THR A 357 -14.34 -16.94 -3.27
CA THR A 357 -14.47 -18.01 -4.28
C THR A 357 -13.61 -17.80 -5.52
N HIS A 358 -13.31 -16.54 -5.88
CA HIS A 358 -12.38 -16.18 -6.96
C HIS A 358 -10.97 -15.81 -6.47
N PHE A 359 -10.58 -16.20 -5.26
CA PHE A 359 -9.32 -15.76 -4.67
C PHE A 359 -8.07 -16.16 -5.48
N GLU A 360 -8.04 -17.37 -6.07
CA GLU A 360 -6.93 -17.76 -6.96
C GLU A 360 -6.91 -16.92 -8.26
N ASP A 361 -8.07 -16.53 -8.81
CA ASP A 361 -8.14 -15.65 -9.98
C ASP A 361 -7.60 -14.25 -9.66
N ILE A 362 -7.88 -13.75 -8.45
CA ILE A 362 -7.32 -12.48 -7.95
C ILE A 362 -5.79 -12.59 -7.86
N CYS A 363 -5.26 -13.70 -7.34
CA CYS A 363 -3.82 -13.95 -7.28
C CYS A 363 -3.16 -13.93 -8.68
N GLU A 364 -3.81 -14.52 -9.68
CA GLU A 364 -3.31 -14.52 -11.07
C GLU A 364 -3.20 -13.10 -11.66
N ILE A 365 -4.12 -12.21 -11.31
CA ILE A 365 -4.07 -10.81 -11.74
C ILE A 365 -2.93 -10.11 -11.01
N MET A 366 -2.91 -10.16 -9.67
CA MET A 366 -1.96 -9.40 -8.85
C MET A 366 -0.51 -9.78 -9.11
N LYS A 367 -0.22 -11.08 -9.30
CA LYS A 367 1.15 -11.54 -9.58
C LYS A 367 1.69 -11.05 -10.93
N ALA A 368 0.82 -10.69 -11.87
CA ALA A 368 1.23 -10.19 -13.18
C ALA A 368 1.79 -8.76 -13.12
N TYR A 369 1.58 -8.04 -12.00
CA TYR A 369 2.01 -6.65 -11.83
C TYR A 369 2.79 -6.40 -10.53
N ASP A 370 3.00 -7.42 -9.68
CA ASP A 370 3.56 -7.30 -8.33
C ASP A 370 2.72 -6.42 -7.39
N VAL A 371 1.39 -6.61 -7.41
CA VAL A 371 0.51 -6.01 -6.40
C VAL A 371 0.47 -6.90 -5.17
N SER A 372 0.68 -6.32 -3.98
CA SER A 372 0.61 -7.04 -2.70
C SER A 372 -0.83 -7.14 -2.19
N PHE A 373 -1.16 -8.21 -1.49
CA PHE A 373 -2.39 -8.30 -0.72
C PHE A 373 -2.25 -7.54 0.61
N SER A 374 -3.24 -6.72 0.90
CA SER A 374 -3.63 -6.37 2.27
C SER A 374 -4.94 -7.12 2.55
N LEU A 375 -4.88 -8.23 3.29
CA LEU A 375 -6.08 -9.02 3.57
C LEU A 375 -6.92 -8.28 4.62
N GLY A 376 -8.05 -7.73 4.17
CA GLY A 376 -8.84 -6.75 4.93
C GLY A 376 -9.58 -7.33 6.12
N ASP A 377 -9.73 -6.51 7.16
CA ASP A 377 -10.37 -6.84 8.44
C ASP A 377 -11.87 -6.46 8.45
N GLY A 378 -12.64 -7.05 7.54
CA GLY A 378 -14.04 -6.71 7.33
C GLY A 378 -14.93 -6.85 8.56
N LEU A 379 -14.56 -7.72 9.49
CA LEU A 379 -15.24 -7.98 10.76
C LEU A 379 -14.43 -7.45 11.95
N ARG A 380 -13.57 -6.43 11.80
CA ARG A 380 -12.91 -5.78 12.94
C ARG A 380 -13.90 -5.22 13.99
N PRO A 381 -13.49 -5.10 15.27
CA PRO A 381 -14.33 -4.53 16.32
C PRO A 381 -14.42 -3.00 16.21
N GLY A 382 -15.65 -2.47 16.18
CA GLY A 382 -15.94 -1.03 16.25
C GLY A 382 -16.11 -0.48 17.66
N SER A 383 -16.04 -1.35 18.67
CA SER A 383 -16.06 -0.98 20.07
C SER A 383 -15.28 -1.98 20.91
N ILE A 384 -14.82 -1.56 22.08
CA ILE A 384 -14.10 -2.42 23.04
C ILE A 384 -14.94 -3.64 23.45
N ALA A 385 -16.28 -3.50 23.46
CA ALA A 385 -17.20 -4.58 23.79
C ALA A 385 -17.15 -5.73 22.76
N ASP A 386 -16.91 -5.40 21.50
CA ASP A 386 -16.89 -6.34 20.37
C ASP A 386 -15.49 -6.95 20.14
N ALA A 387 -14.47 -6.51 20.88
CA ALA A 387 -13.09 -6.92 20.71
C ALA A 387 -12.85 -8.39 21.08
N ASN A 388 -12.18 -9.12 20.20
CA ASN A 388 -11.78 -10.53 20.29
C ASN A 388 -12.96 -11.50 20.26
N ASP A 389 -14.06 -11.13 19.59
CA ASP A 389 -15.22 -12.01 19.43
C ASP A 389 -15.04 -13.06 18.32
N ASP A 390 -16.00 -13.97 18.23
CA ASP A 390 -15.98 -15.09 17.27
C ASP A 390 -15.96 -14.62 15.82
N ALA A 391 -16.62 -13.49 15.51
CA ALA A 391 -16.64 -12.94 14.16
C ALA A 391 -15.25 -12.43 13.73
N GLN A 392 -14.58 -11.67 14.60
CA GLN A 392 -13.25 -11.15 14.34
C GLN A 392 -12.24 -12.29 14.15
N PHE A 393 -12.24 -13.27 15.06
CA PHE A 393 -11.27 -14.35 15.00
C PHE A 393 -11.57 -15.40 13.94
N GLY A 394 -12.84 -15.63 13.60
CA GLY A 394 -13.21 -16.46 12.45
C GLY A 394 -12.72 -15.86 11.13
N GLU A 395 -12.80 -14.54 10.97
CA GLU A 395 -12.18 -13.86 9.82
C GLU A 395 -10.66 -14.01 9.84
N LEU A 396 -9.98 -13.72 10.96
CA LEU A 396 -8.52 -13.80 11.07
C LEU A 396 -7.97 -15.20 10.70
N GLU A 397 -8.62 -16.27 11.15
CA GLU A 397 -8.23 -17.64 10.78
C GLU A 397 -8.40 -17.90 9.28
N THR A 398 -9.44 -17.33 8.67
CA THR A 398 -9.66 -17.38 7.22
C THR A 398 -8.57 -16.61 6.48
N LEU A 399 -8.14 -15.45 6.99
CA LEU A 399 -7.04 -14.69 6.37
C LEU A 399 -5.73 -15.50 6.38
N GLY A 400 -5.48 -16.30 7.42
CA GLY A 400 -4.36 -17.24 7.46
C GLY A 400 -4.42 -18.33 6.38
N GLU A 401 -5.61 -18.88 6.13
CA GLU A 401 -5.86 -19.80 5.00
C GLU A 401 -5.57 -19.12 3.65
N LEU A 402 -6.15 -17.93 3.42
CA LEU A 402 -5.97 -17.17 2.19
C LEU A 402 -4.51 -16.75 1.97
N THR A 403 -3.76 -16.49 3.05
CA THR A 403 -2.32 -16.20 2.99
C THR A 403 -1.55 -17.35 2.34
N LYS A 404 -1.83 -18.60 2.73
CA LYS A 404 -1.20 -19.77 2.10
C LYS A 404 -1.57 -19.91 0.63
N ILE A 405 -2.80 -19.60 0.27
CA ILE A 405 -3.23 -19.61 -1.14
C ILE A 405 -2.48 -18.54 -1.92
N ALA A 406 -2.42 -17.29 -1.45
CA ALA A 406 -1.66 -16.23 -2.11
C ALA A 406 -0.16 -16.58 -2.23
N TRP A 407 0.43 -17.15 -1.18
CA TRP A 407 1.81 -17.61 -1.21
C TRP A 407 2.05 -18.78 -2.17
N LYS A 408 1.09 -19.67 -2.42
CA LYS A 408 1.20 -20.69 -3.48
C LYS A 408 1.37 -20.04 -4.86
N HIS A 409 0.84 -18.84 -5.06
CA HIS A 409 0.99 -18.05 -6.29
C HIS A 409 2.18 -17.05 -6.23
N ASN A 410 3.02 -17.13 -5.18
CA ASN A 410 4.09 -16.18 -4.87
C ASN A 410 3.59 -14.71 -4.83
N VAL A 411 2.36 -14.45 -4.39
CA VAL A 411 1.86 -13.10 -4.17
C VAL A 411 2.18 -12.67 -2.74
N GLN A 412 2.70 -11.45 -2.60
CA GLN A 412 3.07 -10.87 -1.31
C GLN A 412 1.81 -10.58 -0.47
N VAL A 413 1.86 -10.79 0.86
CA VAL A 413 0.69 -10.66 1.74
C VAL A 413 1.05 -9.95 3.03
N MET A 414 0.23 -8.98 3.43
CA MET A 414 0.07 -8.51 4.81
C MET A 414 -1.38 -8.69 5.26
N ILE A 415 -1.60 -8.71 6.57
CA ILE A 415 -2.90 -8.95 7.20
C ILE A 415 -3.37 -7.66 7.86
N GLU A 416 -4.61 -7.26 7.65
CA GLU A 416 -5.21 -6.17 8.43
C GLU A 416 -5.74 -6.68 9.76
N GLY A 417 -5.69 -5.84 10.78
CA GLY A 417 -5.96 -6.18 12.17
C GLY A 417 -6.86 -5.17 12.88
N PRO A 418 -7.35 -5.55 14.07
CA PRO A 418 -8.47 -4.88 14.72
C PRO A 418 -8.24 -3.40 15.01
N GLY A 419 -9.39 -2.75 15.21
CA GLY A 419 -9.46 -1.39 15.74
C GLY A 419 -9.66 -1.31 17.25
N HIS A 420 -10.91 -1.18 17.71
CA HIS A 420 -11.17 -0.83 19.10
C HIS A 420 -10.90 -1.99 20.06
N VAL A 421 -9.73 -2.00 20.72
CA VAL A 421 -9.29 -3.08 21.63
C VAL A 421 -8.76 -2.49 22.93
N SER A 422 -9.19 -3.04 24.08
CA SER A 422 -8.63 -2.65 25.38
C SER A 422 -7.20 -3.19 25.56
N MET A 423 -6.34 -2.47 26.28
CA MET A 423 -4.91 -2.82 26.42
C MET A 423 -4.65 -4.27 26.82
N ASN A 424 -5.46 -4.82 27.74
CA ASN A 424 -5.34 -6.21 28.22
C ASN A 424 -5.69 -7.28 27.16
N LYS A 425 -6.26 -6.89 26.02
CA LYS A 425 -6.61 -7.77 24.89
C LYS A 425 -5.66 -7.63 23.70
N ILE A 426 -4.79 -6.60 23.67
CA ILE A 426 -3.89 -6.32 22.52
C ILE A 426 -2.96 -7.51 22.27
N LYS A 427 -2.29 -8.03 23.30
CA LYS A 427 -1.33 -9.14 23.16
C LYS A 427 -1.97 -10.40 22.58
N ILE A 428 -3.22 -10.68 22.91
CA ILE A 428 -3.98 -11.84 22.38
C ILE A 428 -4.13 -11.73 20.86
N ASN A 429 -4.38 -10.52 20.34
CA ASN A 429 -4.51 -10.30 18.89
C ASN A 429 -3.19 -10.57 18.17
N MET A 430 -2.07 -10.04 18.69
CA MET A 430 -0.75 -10.28 18.12
C MET A 430 -0.38 -11.77 18.13
N ASP A 431 -0.59 -12.44 19.27
CA ASP A 431 -0.27 -13.86 19.41
C ASP A 431 -1.08 -14.74 18.46
N LYS A 432 -2.37 -14.42 18.30
CA LYS A 432 -3.23 -15.15 17.38
C LYS A 432 -2.86 -14.88 15.92
N GLN A 433 -2.54 -13.65 15.56
CA GLN A 433 -2.13 -13.33 14.19
C GLN A 433 -0.82 -14.03 13.82
N LEU A 434 0.21 -13.99 14.67
CA LEU A 434 1.48 -14.68 14.40
C LEU A 434 1.27 -16.17 14.16
N LYS A 435 0.41 -16.81 14.98
CA LYS A 435 0.11 -18.24 14.89
C LYS A 435 -0.72 -18.59 13.65
N GLU A 436 -1.86 -17.93 13.47
CA GLU A 436 -2.83 -18.32 12.44
C GLU A 436 -2.45 -17.79 11.05
N CYS A 437 -1.74 -16.66 10.96
CA CYS A 437 -1.30 -16.03 9.71
C CYS A 437 0.19 -16.21 9.41
N HIS A 438 0.86 -17.14 10.09
CA HIS A 438 2.21 -17.61 9.73
C HIS A 438 3.28 -16.51 9.73
N GLU A 439 3.21 -15.61 10.70
CA GLU A 439 4.11 -14.45 10.84
C GLU A 439 4.09 -13.46 9.65
N ALA A 440 3.07 -13.50 8.79
CA ALA A 440 2.87 -12.46 7.78
C ALA A 440 2.81 -11.06 8.43
N PRO A 441 3.26 -9.98 7.76
CA PRO A 441 3.18 -8.63 8.31
C PRO A 441 1.77 -8.25 8.76
N PHE A 442 1.66 -7.54 9.89
CA PHE A 442 0.38 -7.17 10.49
C PHE A 442 0.16 -5.66 10.44
N TYR A 443 -1.00 -5.23 9.96
CA TYR A 443 -1.37 -3.84 9.70
C TYR A 443 -2.65 -3.48 10.48
N THR A 444 -2.54 -2.67 11.53
CA THR A 444 -3.64 -2.40 12.47
C THR A 444 -4.19 -0.96 12.36
N LEU A 445 -5.49 -0.76 12.65
CA LEU A 445 -6.16 0.53 12.59
C LEU A 445 -6.58 1.11 13.95
#